data_AF-A0A3N5SEL0-F1
#
_entry.id   AF-A0A3N5SEL0-F1
#
_cell.length_a   1.000
_cell.length_b   1.000
_cell.length_c   1.000
_cell.angle_alpha   90.00
_cell.angle_beta   90.00
_cell.angle_gamma   90.00
#
_symmetry.space_group_name_H-M   'P 1'
#
loop_
_entity.id
_entity.type
_entity.pdbx_description
1 polymer ?
#
loop_
_entity_poly.entity_id
_entity_poly.type
_entity_poly.pdbx_seq_one_letter_code
_entity_poly.pdbx_strand_id
1 'polypeptide(L)'
;METLAFLQTSWYVIIGILLAGYAILDGFDLGAGALLPFLAKDDEEKLSVFNSIWPFWDGNEVWLVTGGAALFAAFPHAYATVFSGFYLALMLVLFALIFRA
;
A
#
# COMPACT_ATOMS: atom_id res chain seq x y z
N MET A 1 -19.95 27.38 1.01
CA MET A 1 -19.26 26.66 2.12
C MET A 1 -19.64 25.19 2.14
N GLU A 2 -20.93 24.83 2.01
CA GLU A 2 -21.37 23.43 1.99
C GLU A 2 -20.71 22.57 0.90
N THR A 3 -20.56 23.10 -0.32
CA THR A 3 -19.91 22.36 -1.43
C THR A 3 -18.44 22.05 -1.16
N LEU A 4 -17.71 22.96 -0.49
CA LEU A 4 -16.30 22.74 -0.15
C LEU A 4 -16.17 21.63 0.91
N ALA A 5 -17.00 21.70 1.95
CA ALA A 5 -17.05 20.66 2.99
C ALA A 5 -17.39 19.30 2.38
N PHE A 6 -18.39 19.25 1.47
CA PHE A 6 -18.75 18.03 0.75
C PHE A 6 -17.57 17.44 -0.05
N LEU A 7 -16.82 18.27 -0.79
CA LEU A 7 -15.65 17.81 -1.53
C LEU A 7 -14.54 17.30 -0.61
N GLN A 8 -14.25 18.00 0.48
CA GLN A 8 -13.25 17.57 1.46
C GLN A 8 -13.61 16.22 2.08
N THR A 9 -14.86 16.04 2.52
CA THR A 9 -15.34 14.77 3.07
C THR A 9 -15.29 13.65 2.02
N SER A 10 -15.68 13.95 0.78
CA SER A 10 -15.65 12.96 -0.31
C SER A 10 -14.22 12.49 -0.60
N TRP A 11 -13.27 13.42 -0.72
CA TRP A 11 -11.85 13.08 -0.92
C TRP A 11 -11.25 12.31 0.26
N TYR A 12 -11.62 12.68 1.48
CA TYR A 12 -11.23 11.93 2.68
C TYR A 12 -11.71 10.47 2.60
N VAL A 13 -12.97 10.24 2.22
CA VAL A 13 -13.53 8.89 2.03
C VAL A 13 -12.83 8.15 0.91
N ILE A 14 -12.59 8.80 -0.24
CA ILE A 14 -11.88 8.19 -1.39
C ILE A 14 -10.48 7.73 -0.98
N ILE A 15 -9.71 8.57 -0.28
CA ILE A 15 -8.38 8.22 0.20
C ILE A 15 -8.47 7.05 1.20
N GLY A 16 -9.45 7.07 2.10
CA GLY A 16 -9.72 5.96 3.00
C GLY A 16 -9.98 4.64 2.25
N ILE A 17 -10.75 4.68 1.17
CA ILE A 17 -11.01 3.51 0.30
C ILE A 17 -9.73 3.06 -0.41
N LEU A 18 -8.93 3.98 -0.93
CA LEU A 18 -7.66 3.65 -1.60
C LEU A 18 -6.69 2.95 -0.64
N LEU A 19 -6.56 3.48 0.58
CA LEU A 19 -5.69 2.89 1.60
C LEU A 19 -6.24 1.56 2.14
N ALA A 20 -7.57 1.44 2.31
CA ALA A 20 -8.19 0.17 2.69
C ALA A 20 -8.04 -0.89 1.58
N GLY A 21 -8.21 -0.49 0.32
CA GLY A 21 -7.97 -1.35 -0.84
C GLY A 21 -6.52 -1.84 -0.88
N TYR A 22 -5.55 -0.93 -0.71
CA TYR A 22 -4.14 -1.31 -0.55
C TYR A 22 -3.93 -2.31 0.58
N ALA A 23 -4.47 -2.03 1.78
CA ALA A 23 -4.29 -2.89 2.95
C ALA A 23 -4.92 -4.29 2.77
N ILE A 24 -6.00 -4.41 1.99
CA ILE A 24 -6.63 -5.70 1.68
C ILE A 24 -5.83 -6.44 0.60
N LEU A 25 -5.52 -5.76 -0.50
CA LEU A 25 -4.93 -6.34 -1.69
C LEU A 25 -3.45 -6.64 -1.48
N ASP A 26 -2.63 -5.64 -1.21
CA ASP A 26 -1.19 -5.87 -0.98
C ASP A 26 -0.94 -6.51 0.39
N GLY A 27 -1.90 -6.43 1.32
CA GLY A 27 -1.80 -7.07 2.63
C GLY A 27 -1.68 -8.59 2.57
N PHE A 28 -2.34 -9.27 1.61
CA PHE A 28 -2.15 -10.71 1.46
C PHE A 28 -0.81 -11.05 0.79
N ASP A 29 -0.31 -10.20 -0.13
CA ASP A 29 0.99 -10.38 -0.77
C ASP A 29 2.12 -10.30 0.26
N LEU A 30 2.12 -9.21 1.05
CA LEU A 30 3.06 -8.99 2.13
C LEU A 30 2.92 -10.06 3.22
N GLY A 31 1.68 -10.46 3.53
CA GLY A 31 1.40 -11.54 4.47
C GLY A 31 1.96 -12.89 4.02
N ALA A 32 1.77 -13.26 2.75
CA ALA A 32 2.30 -14.49 2.16
C ALA A 32 3.83 -14.50 2.18
N GLY A 33 4.48 -13.37 1.84
CA GLY A 33 5.92 -13.22 1.91
C GLY A 33 6.47 -13.31 3.35
N ALA A 34 5.85 -12.61 4.30
CA ALA A 34 6.27 -12.60 5.69
C ALA A 34 6.07 -13.96 6.39
N LEU A 35 5.02 -14.69 6.01
CA LEU A 35 4.71 -16.00 6.57
C LEU A 35 5.33 -17.17 5.80
N LEU A 36 6.03 -16.91 4.69
CA LEU A 36 6.64 -17.95 3.84
C LEU A 36 7.45 -19.00 4.63
N PRO A 37 8.30 -18.64 5.62
CA PRO A 37 9.05 -19.63 6.40
C PRO A 37 8.18 -20.57 7.25
N PHE A 38 6.93 -20.19 7.52
CA PHE A 38 5.96 -20.97 8.28
C PHE A 38 4.96 -21.72 7.38
N LEU A 39 4.72 -21.19 6.16
CA LEU A 39 3.79 -21.75 5.19
C LEU A 39 4.39 -22.86 4.33
N ALA A 40 5.69 -22.82 4.06
CA ALA A 40 6.36 -23.73 3.14
C ALA A 40 7.66 -24.28 3.72
N LYS A 41 7.87 -25.60 3.59
CA LYS A 41 9.03 -26.33 4.12
C LYS A 41 10.05 -26.67 3.04
N ASP A 42 9.60 -26.85 1.81
CA ASP A 42 10.45 -27.12 0.65
C ASP A 42 10.26 -26.07 -0.45
N ASP A 43 11.09 -26.16 -1.50
CA ASP A 43 11.10 -25.17 -2.57
C ASP A 43 9.90 -25.27 -3.50
N GLU A 44 9.23 -26.43 -3.58
CA GLU A 44 8.02 -26.60 -4.37
C GLU A 44 6.83 -25.91 -3.68
N GLU A 45 6.70 -26.07 -2.37
CA GLU A 45 5.70 -25.35 -1.56
C GLU A 45 5.92 -23.83 -1.61
N LYS A 46 7.18 -23.36 -1.53
CA LYS A 46 7.49 -21.92 -1.66
C LYS A 46 7.12 -21.38 -3.03
N LEU A 47 7.41 -22.14 -4.09
CA LEU A 47 7.06 -21.76 -5.45
C LEU A 47 5.54 -21.70 -5.65
N SER A 48 4.80 -22.60 -5.00
CA SER A 48 3.33 -22.59 -5.01
C SER A 48 2.76 -21.32 -4.35
N VAL A 49 3.30 -20.92 -3.20
CA VAL A 49 2.94 -19.65 -2.53
C VAL A 49 3.27 -18.46 -3.44
N PHE A 50 4.46 -18.42 -4.03
CA PHE A 50 4.86 -17.35 -4.94
C PHE A 50 3.95 -17.25 -6.18
N ASN A 51 3.64 -18.37 -6.83
CA ASN A 51 2.78 -18.41 -8.00
C ASN A 51 1.34 -17.94 -7.71
N SER A 52 0.91 -18.00 -6.45
CA SER A 52 -0.41 -17.51 -6.04
C SER A 52 -0.51 -15.97 -5.98
N ILE A 53 0.61 -15.28 -5.75
CA ILE A 53 0.68 -13.81 -5.60
C ILE A 53 1.24 -13.11 -6.86
N TRP A 54 2.14 -13.78 -7.58
CA TRP A 54 2.88 -13.23 -8.71
C TRP A 54 2.02 -12.57 -9.82
N PRO A 55 0.82 -13.05 -10.17
CA PRO A 55 0.02 -12.40 -11.20
C PRO A 55 -0.60 -11.05 -10.78
N PHE A 56 -0.61 -10.73 -9.48
CA PHE A 56 -1.43 -9.64 -8.93
C PHE A 56 -0.62 -8.56 -8.20
N TRP A 57 0.54 -8.91 -7.63
CA TRP A 57 1.29 -8.05 -6.71
C TRP A 57 1.61 -6.64 -7.24
N ASP A 58 2.03 -6.54 -8.50
CA ASP A 58 2.39 -5.26 -9.14
C ASP A 58 1.16 -4.35 -9.26
N GLY A 59 0.00 -4.93 -9.59
CA GLY A 59 -1.27 -4.21 -9.62
C GLY A 59 -1.77 -3.78 -8.23
N ASN A 60 -1.49 -4.58 -7.20
CA ASN A 60 -1.85 -4.26 -5.82
C ASN A 60 -1.04 -3.07 -5.28
N GLU A 61 0.23 -2.96 -5.67
CA GLU A 61 1.12 -1.86 -5.27
C GLU A 61 0.65 -0.49 -5.80
N VAL A 62 0.00 -0.46 -6.97
CA VAL A 62 -0.57 0.77 -7.56
C VAL A 62 -1.59 1.45 -6.63
N TRP A 63 -2.26 0.70 -5.76
CA TRP A 63 -3.19 1.28 -4.78
C TRP A 63 -2.49 2.19 -3.77
N LEU A 64 -1.28 1.82 -3.33
CA LEU A 64 -0.47 2.65 -2.43
C LEU A 64 -0.03 3.94 -3.15
N VAL A 65 0.48 3.80 -4.37
CA VAL A 65 0.96 4.93 -5.18
C VAL A 65 -0.19 5.91 -5.45
N THR A 66 -1.36 5.38 -5.82
CA THR A 66 -2.56 6.19 -6.06
C THR A 66 -3.07 6.84 -4.78
N GLY A 67 -3.05 6.15 -3.64
CA GLY A 67 -3.38 6.72 -2.34
C GLY A 67 -2.47 7.89 -1.96
N GLY A 68 -1.17 7.74 -2.17
CA GLY A 68 -0.19 8.82 -1.96
C GLY A 68 -0.42 10.01 -2.90
N ALA A 69 -0.66 9.76 -4.18
CA ALA A 69 -0.95 10.80 -5.17
C ALA A 69 -2.27 11.54 -4.87
N ALA A 70 -3.32 10.81 -4.45
CA ALA A 70 -4.59 11.38 -4.03
C ALA A 70 -4.43 12.25 -2.78
N LEU A 71 -3.62 11.82 -1.81
CA LEU A 71 -3.30 12.62 -0.62
C LEU A 71 -2.54 13.90 -0.99
N PHE A 72 -1.57 13.82 -1.92
CA PHE A 72 -0.86 14.98 -2.45
C PHE A 72 -1.81 15.96 -3.14
N ALA A 73 -2.72 15.47 -3.98
CA ALA A 73 -3.65 16.29 -4.75
C ALA A 73 -4.74 16.95 -3.89
N ALA A 74 -5.34 16.19 -2.97
CA ALA A 74 -6.49 16.66 -2.17
C ALA A 74 -6.08 17.35 -0.86
N PHE A 75 -5.00 16.90 -0.21
CA PHE A 75 -4.54 17.39 1.09
C PHE A 75 -3.01 17.59 1.13
N PRO A 76 -2.47 18.54 0.36
CA PRO A 76 -1.01 18.70 0.19
C PRO A 76 -0.26 18.97 1.50
N HIS A 77 -0.87 19.69 2.45
CA HIS A 77 -0.26 19.89 3.78
C HIS A 77 -0.18 18.60 4.59
N ALA A 78 -1.18 17.73 4.51
CA ALA A 78 -1.16 16.43 5.18
C ALA A 78 -0.09 15.52 4.54
N TYR A 79 -0.04 15.48 3.20
CA TYR A 79 1.01 14.78 2.45
C TYR A 79 2.41 15.23 2.90
N ALA A 80 2.67 16.54 2.88
CA ALA A 80 3.97 17.09 3.27
C ALA A 80 4.33 16.75 4.73
N THR A 81 3.37 16.86 5.64
CA THR A 81 3.58 16.58 7.07
C THR A 81 3.89 15.11 7.32
N VAL A 82 3.14 14.20 6.69
CA VAL A 82 3.34 12.75 6.84
C VAL A 82 4.69 12.33 6.24
N PHE A 83 4.97 12.73 4.99
CA PHE A 83 6.19 12.30 4.29
C PHE A 83 7.48 12.90 4.87
N SER A 84 7.43 14.12 5.42
CA SER A 84 8.59 14.72 6.09
C SER A 84 8.72 14.29 7.55
N GLY A 85 7.61 14.21 8.30
CA GLY A 85 7.61 13.83 9.71
C GLY A 85 7.99 12.36 9.93
N PHE A 86 7.54 11.48 9.04
CA PHE A 86 7.88 10.04 9.07
C PHE A 86 8.96 9.67 8.06
N TYR A 87 9.85 10.61 7.71
CA TYR A 87 10.86 10.42 6.66
C TYR A 87 11.62 9.08 6.78
N LEU A 88 12.23 8.80 7.93
CA LEU A 88 12.99 7.56 8.13
C LEU A 88 12.10 6.31 8.04
N ALA A 89 10.90 6.34 8.61
CA ALA A 89 9.99 5.20 8.56
C ALA A 89 9.54 4.92 7.11
N LEU A 90 9.20 5.95 6.35
CA LEU A 90 8.80 5.81 4.94
C LEU A 90 9.97 5.43 4.04
N MET A 91 11.20 5.81 4.36
CA MET A 91 12.38 5.30 3.66
C MET A 91 12.57 3.80 3.90
N LEU A 92 12.38 3.31 5.12
CA LEU A 92 12.41 1.87 5.38
C LEU A 92 11.32 1.12 4.62
N VAL A 93 10.10 1.67 4.59
CA VAL A 93 9.00 1.11 3.78
C VAL A 93 9.38 1.08 2.31
N LEU A 94 9.91 2.18 1.75
CA LEU A 94 10.34 2.25 0.36
C LEU A 94 11.40 1.18 0.04
N PHE A 95 12.43 1.04 0.87
CA PHE A 95 13.44 0.00 0.66
C PHE A 95 12.85 -1.41 0.75
N ALA A 96 11.96 -1.67 1.71
CA ALA A 96 11.28 -2.95 1.83
C ALA A 96 10.47 -3.29 0.56
N LEU A 97 9.77 -2.31 -0.02
CA LEU A 97 9.05 -2.48 -1.28
C LEU A 97 10.00 -2.68 -2.47
N ILE A 98 11.14 -1.98 -2.53
CA ILE A 98 12.16 -2.20 -3.58
C ILE A 98 12.73 -3.62 -3.53
N PHE A 99 12.98 -4.18 -2.35
CA PHE A 99 13.49 -5.56 -2.24
C PHE A 99 12.43 -6.63 -2.49
N ARG A 100 11.15 -6.25 -2.45
CA ARG A 100 10.03 -7.15 -2.75
C ARG A 100 9.88 -7.36 -4.26
N ALA A 101 10.06 -6.29 -5.03
CA ALA A 101 9.98 -6.27 -6.49
C ALA A 101 11.14 -7.02 -7.16
#